data_AF-A0A4S2GDV1-F1
#
_entry.id   AF-A0A4S2GDV1-F1
#
_cell.length_a   1.000
_cell.length_b   1.000
_cell.length_c   1.000
_cell.angle_alpha   90.00
_cell.angle_beta   90.00
_cell.angle_gamma   90.00
#
_symmetry.space_group_name_H-M   'P 1'
#
loop_
_entity.id
_entity.type
_entity.pdbx_description
1 polymer ?
#
loop_
_entity_poly.entity_id
_entity_poly.type
_entity_poly.pdbx_seq_one_letter_code
_entity_poly.pdbx_strand_id
1 'polypeptide(L)'
;MSGRAVMVSANLTDTDEKRSLLSESMPTDAGFFTFYGERSAYSGNVVEALSDNDVVITQPLAEKLFKEKNPIGESLYVVSYVGDSQSEKRYRIKDVVNFSANNIFGRTQQIYLKKTDIQPNDCFEVFILLKEGYSSENLEKELNERF
;
A
#
# COMPACT_ATOMS: atom_id res chain seq x y z
N MET A 1 19.31 6.58 8.15
CA MET A 1 17.88 6.74 8.49
C MET A 1 17.27 5.35 8.60
N SER A 2 16.81 4.98 9.80
CA SER A 2 16.36 3.62 10.15
C SER A 2 15.05 3.28 9.45
N GLY A 3 14.98 2.09 8.85
CA GLY A 3 13.82 1.60 8.13
C GLY A 3 12.55 1.56 9.00
N ARG A 4 11.43 2.01 8.43
CA ARG A 4 10.09 1.83 8.98
C ARG A 4 9.69 0.37 8.82
N ALA A 5 10.02 -0.45 9.81
CA ALA A 5 9.48 -1.80 9.89
C ALA A 5 8.07 -1.73 10.50
N VAL A 6 7.13 -2.46 9.91
CA VAL A 6 5.75 -2.51 10.38
C VAL A 6 5.42 -3.91 10.84
N MET A 7 5.00 -4.04 12.08
CA MET A 7 4.45 -5.28 12.59
C MET A 7 2.93 -5.25 12.41
N VAL A 8 2.41 -6.31 11.80
CA VAL A 8 1.02 -6.42 11.38
C VAL A 8 0.37 -7.54 12.16
N SER A 9 -0.69 -7.22 12.91
CA SER A 9 -1.47 -8.18 13.68
C SER A 9 -2.90 -8.32 13.15
N ALA A 10 -3.37 -9.54 12.98
CA ALA A 10 -4.76 -9.85 12.61
C ALA A 10 -5.41 -10.79 13.64
N ASN A 11 -6.70 -10.58 13.92
CA ASN A 11 -7.53 -11.47 14.74
C ASN A 11 -8.56 -12.14 13.82
N LEU A 12 -8.70 -13.46 13.91
CA LEU A 12 -9.72 -14.21 13.19
C LEU A 12 -10.90 -14.46 14.15
N THR A 13 -12.13 -14.19 13.72
CA THR A 13 -13.34 -14.30 14.57
C THR A 13 -13.83 -15.74 14.80
N ASP A 14 -13.55 -16.66 13.86
CA ASP A 14 -14.00 -18.06 13.93
C ASP A 14 -12.91 -19.01 14.47
N THR A 15 -11.68 -18.51 14.59
CA THR A 15 -10.56 -19.21 15.20
C THR A 15 -9.84 -18.19 16.07
N ASP A 16 -9.66 -18.41 17.38
CA ASP A 16 -8.97 -17.49 18.31
C ASP A 16 -7.45 -17.29 18.00
N GLU A 17 -7.03 -17.49 16.74
CA GLU A 17 -5.69 -17.27 16.24
C GLU A 17 -5.43 -15.77 16.07
N LYS A 18 -4.51 -15.26 16.88
CA LYS A 18 -3.82 -14.00 16.60
C LYS A 18 -2.59 -14.30 15.75
N ARG A 19 -2.43 -13.60 14.62
CA ARG A 19 -1.23 -13.71 13.78
C ARG A 19 -0.51 -12.40 13.69
N SER A 20 0.81 -12.44 13.82
CA SER A 20 1.70 -11.29 13.67
C SER A 20 2.73 -11.56 12.57
N LEU A 21 2.96 -10.56 11.72
CA LEU A 21 3.92 -10.63 10.63
C LEU A 21 4.65 -9.30 10.46
N LEU A 22 5.94 -9.37 10.17
CA LEU A 22 6.71 -8.20 9.74
C LEU A 22 6.42 -7.91 8.27
N SER A 23 6.04 -6.68 7.98
CA SER A 23 5.73 -6.19 6.64
C SER A 23 6.24 -4.75 6.49
N GLU A 24 6.12 -4.22 5.30
CA GLU A 24 6.43 -2.83 5.00
C GLU A 24 5.12 -2.10 4.69
N SER A 25 5.05 -0.84 5.10
CA SER A 25 3.95 0.06 4.73
C SER A 25 4.41 1.07 3.70
N MET A 26 3.57 1.33 2.69
CA MET A 26 3.78 2.39 1.73
C MET A 26 2.59 3.34 1.75
N PRO A 27 2.75 4.56 2.30
CA PRO A 27 1.80 5.63 2.09
C PRO A 27 1.73 5.95 0.60
N THR A 28 0.53 5.94 0.02
CA THR A 28 0.32 6.19 -1.41
C THR A 28 -1.04 6.84 -1.67
N ASP A 29 -1.25 7.32 -2.90
CA ASP A 29 -2.56 7.79 -3.34
C ASP A 29 -3.32 6.74 -4.16
N ALA A 30 -4.60 7.03 -4.38
CA ALA A 30 -5.48 6.18 -5.18
C ALA A 30 -4.97 5.97 -6.62
N GLY A 31 -4.28 6.97 -7.19
CA GLY A 31 -3.74 6.91 -8.54
C GLY A 31 -2.65 5.84 -8.68
N PHE A 32 -1.92 5.53 -7.62
CA PHE A 32 -0.90 4.50 -7.62
C PHE A 32 -1.38 3.15 -8.15
N PHE A 33 -2.59 2.73 -7.79
CA PHE A 33 -3.09 1.43 -8.23
C PHE A 33 -3.41 1.38 -9.72
N THR A 34 -3.64 2.53 -10.36
CA THR A 34 -3.88 2.59 -11.81
C THR A 34 -2.63 2.18 -12.62
N PHE A 35 -1.43 2.38 -12.06
CA PHE A 35 -0.17 1.92 -12.69
C PHE A 35 -0.08 0.40 -12.81
N TYR A 36 -0.78 -0.34 -11.97
CA TYR A 36 -0.72 -1.81 -11.93
C TYR A 36 -1.92 -2.47 -12.61
N GLY A 37 -2.85 -1.67 -13.15
CA GLY A 37 -4.06 -2.13 -13.85
C GLY A 37 -5.14 -2.66 -12.92
N GLU A 38 -6.41 -2.34 -13.24
CA GLU A 38 -7.63 -2.72 -12.49
C GLU A 38 -7.81 -4.23 -12.25
N ARG A 39 -7.05 -5.09 -12.96
CA ARG A 39 -7.18 -6.55 -12.91
C ARG A 39 -6.52 -7.22 -11.71
N SER A 40 -5.92 -6.46 -10.80
CA SER A 40 -5.18 -6.99 -9.65
C SER A 40 -5.93 -6.88 -8.32
N ALA A 41 -7.03 -6.12 -8.25
CA ALA A 41 -7.83 -5.93 -7.04
C ALA A 41 -8.94 -6.99 -6.91
N TYR A 42 -9.13 -7.53 -5.71
CA TYR A 42 -10.16 -8.55 -5.46
C TYR A 42 -11.58 -7.96 -5.47
N SER A 43 -11.76 -6.70 -5.04
CA SER A 43 -13.09 -6.05 -4.91
C SER A 43 -13.52 -5.17 -6.10
N GLY A 44 -12.58 -4.77 -6.97
CA GLY A 44 -12.87 -4.08 -8.24
C GLY A 44 -12.88 -2.54 -8.23
N ASN A 45 -12.78 -1.86 -7.07
CA ASN A 45 -12.59 -0.40 -7.01
C ASN A 45 -11.53 0.01 -5.97
N VAL A 46 -10.27 -0.28 -6.30
CA VAL A 46 -9.11 0.04 -5.45
C VAL A 46 -8.82 1.55 -5.34
N VAL A 47 -9.36 2.36 -6.27
CA VAL A 47 -9.18 3.82 -6.29
C VAL A 47 -9.87 4.49 -5.09
N GLU A 48 -10.97 3.93 -4.61
CA GLU A 48 -11.65 4.42 -3.40
C GLU A 48 -11.23 3.67 -2.12
N ALA A 49 -10.23 2.78 -2.21
CA ALA A 49 -9.94 1.84 -1.13
C ALA A 49 -9.09 2.43 -0.01
N LEU A 50 -8.37 3.54 -0.25
CA LEU A 50 -7.53 4.18 0.76
C LEU A 50 -8.29 5.30 1.48
N SER A 51 -8.43 5.14 2.80
CA SER A 51 -9.00 6.16 3.69
C SER A 51 -8.15 6.28 4.94
N ASP A 52 -8.51 7.18 5.85
CA ASP A 52 -7.79 7.30 7.12
C ASP A 52 -7.95 6.02 7.97
N ASN A 53 -8.98 5.20 7.73
CA ASN A 53 -9.25 3.98 8.49
C ASN A 53 -9.21 2.71 7.64
N ASP A 54 -8.97 2.83 6.34
CA ASP A 54 -9.00 1.72 5.39
C ASP A 54 -7.63 1.54 4.72
N VAL A 55 -7.30 0.27 4.44
CA VAL A 55 -6.03 -0.12 3.81
C VAL A 55 -6.24 -1.13 2.70
N VAL A 56 -5.26 -1.19 1.83
CA VAL A 56 -5.13 -2.24 0.82
C VAL A 56 -3.89 -3.07 1.16
N ILE A 57 -4.00 -4.40 1.09
CA ILE A 57 -2.88 -5.31 1.33
C ILE A 57 -2.57 -6.14 0.10
N THR A 58 -1.33 -6.64 -0.02
CA THR A 58 -1.00 -7.55 -1.12
C THR A 58 -1.59 -8.95 -0.89
N GLN A 59 -1.85 -9.67 -1.98
CA GLN A 59 -2.33 -11.06 -1.92
C GLN A 59 -1.41 -11.97 -1.08
N PRO A 60 -0.07 -11.94 -1.22
CA PRO A 60 0.79 -12.75 -0.35
C PRO A 60 0.71 -12.38 1.14
N LEU A 61 0.44 -11.11 1.48
CA LEU A 61 0.22 -10.70 2.87
C LEU A 61 -1.14 -11.22 3.37
N ALA A 62 -2.18 -11.11 2.55
CA ALA A 62 -3.51 -11.65 2.85
C ALA A 62 -3.47 -13.16 3.10
N GLU A 63 -2.85 -13.93 2.20
CA GLU A 63 -2.74 -15.39 2.32
C GLU A 63 -1.99 -15.81 3.59
N LYS A 64 -0.93 -15.09 3.98
CA LYS A 64 -0.20 -15.38 5.22
C LYS A 64 -1.02 -15.11 6.48
N LEU A 65 -1.75 -14.00 6.51
CA LEU A 65 -2.52 -13.59 7.68
C LEU A 65 -3.86 -14.33 7.78
N PHE A 66 -4.54 -14.56 6.67
CA PHE A 66 -5.92 -15.02 6.62
C PHE A 66 -6.09 -16.43 6.01
N LYS A 67 -5.04 -17.03 5.44
CA LYS A 67 -5.10 -18.32 4.69
C LYS A 67 -6.18 -18.23 3.60
N GLU A 68 -7.21 -19.05 3.73
CA GLU A 68 -8.35 -19.15 2.80
C GLU A 68 -9.51 -18.24 3.22
N LYS A 69 -9.45 -17.60 4.40
CA LYS A 69 -10.49 -16.68 4.86
C LYS A 69 -10.45 -15.40 4.03
N ASN A 70 -11.62 -14.90 3.65
CA ASN A 70 -11.75 -13.59 3.01
C ASN A 70 -11.29 -12.47 3.98
N PRO A 71 -10.24 -11.71 3.66
CA PRO A 71 -9.74 -10.64 4.53
C PRO A 71 -10.54 -9.35 4.41
N ILE A 72 -11.40 -9.20 3.40
CA ILE A 72 -12.14 -7.95 3.16
C ILE A 72 -13.11 -7.67 4.31
N GLY A 73 -13.02 -6.46 4.87
CA GLY A 73 -13.80 -6.01 6.01
C GLY A 73 -13.20 -6.37 7.37
N GLU A 74 -12.19 -7.24 7.42
CA GLU A 74 -11.52 -7.63 8.66
C GLU A 74 -10.66 -6.49 9.23
N SER A 75 -10.42 -6.55 10.54
CA SER A 75 -9.56 -5.60 11.24
C SER A 75 -8.09 -6.00 11.13
N LEU A 76 -7.27 -5.02 10.78
CA LEU A 76 -5.81 -5.11 10.75
C LEU A 76 -5.22 -4.13 11.76
N TYR A 77 -4.44 -4.63 12.72
CA TYR A 77 -3.71 -3.79 13.66
C TYR A 77 -2.30 -3.59 13.15
N VAL A 78 -1.95 -2.33 12.92
CA VAL A 78 -0.66 -1.94 12.37
C VAL A 78 0.12 -1.24 13.47
N VAL A 79 1.25 -1.86 13.85
CA VAL A 79 2.22 -1.28 14.76
C VAL A 79 3.42 -0.81 13.95
N SER A 80 3.63 0.50 13.92
CA SER A 80 4.71 1.13 13.16
C SER A 80 5.80 1.63 14.08
N TYR A 81 7.05 1.37 13.69
CA TYR A 81 8.25 1.82 14.38
C TYR A 81 8.97 2.89 13.56
N VAL A 82 9.28 4.03 14.18
CA VAL A 82 10.09 5.10 13.60
C VAL A 82 11.17 5.47 14.61
N GLY A 83 12.40 4.97 14.38
CA GLY A 83 13.43 4.99 15.43
C GLY A 83 12.93 4.24 16.65
N ASP A 84 13.00 4.87 17.83
CA ASP A 84 12.52 4.29 19.09
C ASP A 84 11.02 4.55 19.36
N SER A 85 10.34 5.28 18.47
CA SER A 85 8.92 5.59 18.63
C SER A 85 8.04 4.49 18.06
N GLN A 86 7.09 4.01 18.86
CA GLN A 86 6.05 3.06 18.46
C GLN A 86 4.70 3.77 18.34
N SER A 87 3.95 3.44 17.29
CA SER A 87 2.56 3.84 17.13
C SER A 87 1.72 2.63 16.74
N GLU A 88 0.47 2.59 17.18
CA GLU A 88 -0.48 1.53 16.81
C GLU A 88 -1.74 2.17 16.25
N LYS A 89 -2.27 1.58 15.17
CA LYS A 89 -3.54 1.97 14.59
C LYS A 89 -4.28 0.74 14.05
N ARG A 90 -5.59 0.71 14.30
CA ARG A 90 -6.49 -0.27 13.70
C ARG A 90 -6.99 0.26 12.36
N TYR A 91 -6.91 -0.56 11.34
CA TYR A 91 -7.46 -0.34 10.01
C TYR A 91 -8.45 -1.44 9.64
N ARG A 92 -9.30 -1.17 8.65
CA ARG A 92 -10.13 -2.15 7.98
C ARG A 92 -9.53 -2.48 6.61
N ILE A 93 -9.46 -3.75 6.27
CA ILE A 93 -8.96 -4.18 4.96
C ILE A 93 -10.06 -3.94 3.94
N LYS A 94 -9.80 -3.05 2.98
CA LYS A 94 -10.78 -2.64 1.99
C LYS A 94 -10.61 -3.37 0.66
N ASP A 95 -9.37 -3.71 0.30
CA ASP A 95 -9.07 -4.53 -0.87
C ASP A 95 -7.79 -5.35 -0.69
N VAL A 96 -7.65 -6.35 -1.55
CA VAL A 96 -6.44 -7.16 -1.73
C VAL A 96 -5.95 -7.00 -3.16
N VAL A 97 -4.68 -6.66 -3.33
CA VAL A 97 -4.06 -6.48 -4.65
C VAL A 97 -3.03 -7.56 -4.96
N ASN A 98 -3.04 -8.09 -6.17
CA ASN A 98 -2.05 -9.03 -6.66
C ASN A 98 -1.20 -8.45 -7.78
N PHE A 99 -0.02 -7.95 -7.43
CA PHE A 99 0.99 -7.53 -8.39
C PHE A 99 1.83 -8.74 -8.84
N SER A 100 1.21 -9.68 -9.56
CA SER A 100 1.83 -10.97 -9.89
C SER A 100 2.91 -10.91 -10.97
N ALA A 101 3.04 -9.80 -11.72
CA ALA A 101 3.96 -9.74 -12.87
C ALA A 101 5.04 -8.65 -12.79
N ASN A 102 4.79 -7.53 -12.10
CA ASN A 102 5.68 -6.35 -12.13
C ASN A 102 5.81 -5.75 -10.74
N ASN A 103 6.29 -6.51 -9.76
CA ASN A 103 6.63 -5.93 -8.46
C ASN A 103 7.89 -5.06 -8.61
N ILE A 104 7.69 -3.81 -9.06
CA ILE A 104 8.75 -2.82 -9.34
C ILE A 104 9.70 -2.66 -8.14
N PHE A 105 9.22 -2.98 -6.93
CA PHE A 105 9.97 -2.82 -5.69
C PHE A 105 10.50 -4.14 -5.09
N GLY A 106 10.19 -5.30 -5.67
CA GLY A 106 10.57 -6.60 -5.10
C GLY A 106 9.91 -6.93 -3.75
N ARG A 107 8.89 -6.18 -3.34
CA ARG A 107 8.25 -6.25 -2.02
C ARG A 107 6.95 -7.03 -2.07
N THR A 108 6.95 -8.29 -1.64
CA THR A 108 5.80 -9.20 -1.82
C THR A 108 4.71 -9.05 -0.76
N GLN A 109 5.06 -8.52 0.42
CA GLN A 109 4.17 -8.36 1.57
C GLN A 109 4.10 -6.87 1.95
N GLN A 110 3.13 -6.16 1.40
CA GLN A 110 3.02 -4.71 1.55
C GLN A 110 1.63 -4.32 2.08
N ILE A 111 1.61 -3.29 2.92
CA ILE A 111 0.41 -2.54 3.28
C ILE A 111 0.44 -1.20 2.54
N TYR A 112 -0.62 -0.88 1.82
CA TYR A 112 -0.83 0.44 1.24
C TYR A 112 -1.75 1.24 2.14
N LEU A 113 -1.24 2.39 2.58
CA LEU A 113 -1.94 3.34 3.44
C LEU A 113 -2.25 4.59 2.62
N LYS A 114 -3.31 5.32 2.97
CA LYS A 114 -3.53 6.66 2.43
C LYS A 114 -2.33 7.55 2.77
N LYS A 115 -1.75 8.21 1.76
CA LYS A 115 -0.71 9.22 2.00
C LYS A 115 -1.27 10.36 2.83
N THR A 116 -0.49 10.80 3.81
CA THR A 116 -0.72 12.06 4.54
C THR A 116 -0.14 13.22 3.75
N ASP A 117 -0.44 14.45 4.16
CA ASP A 117 0.14 15.63 3.54
C ASP A 117 1.68 15.56 3.54
N ILE A 118 2.26 15.80 2.36
CA ILE A 118 3.70 15.75 2.12
C ILE A 118 4.34 16.93 2.86
N GLN A 119 5.26 16.63 3.77
CA GLN A 119 6.06 17.65 4.43
C GLN A 119 7.28 18.04 3.58
N PRO A 120 7.82 19.26 3.70
CA PRO A 120 8.94 19.75 2.88
C PRO A 120 10.22 18.89 2.91
N ASN A 121 10.36 17.99 3.88
CA ASN A 121 11.53 17.11 4.04
C ASN A 121 11.20 15.63 3.80
N ASP A 122 9.99 15.30 3.37
CA ASP A 122 9.63 13.92 3.04
C ASP A 122 10.28 13.51 1.72
N CYS A 123 10.95 12.35 1.71
CA CYS A 123 11.36 11.72 0.47
C CYS A 123 10.17 10.97 -0.13
N PHE A 124 9.79 11.30 -1.35
CA PHE A 124 8.72 10.62 -2.07
C PHE A 124 9.16 10.28 -3.50
N GLU A 125 8.61 9.20 -4.02
CA GLU A 125 8.73 8.84 -5.43
C GLU A 125 7.44 9.26 -6.15
N VAL A 126 7.57 9.92 -7.30
CA VAL A 126 6.43 10.31 -8.14
C VAL A 126 6.43 9.43 -9.38
N PHE A 127 5.33 8.74 -9.60
CA PHE A 127 5.08 7.99 -10.82
C PHE A 127 4.16 8.81 -11.71
N ILE A 128 4.53 8.99 -12.97
CA ILE A 128 3.76 9.76 -13.95
C ILE A 128 3.39 8.82 -15.09
N LEU A 129 2.09 8.68 -15.35
CA LEU A 129 1.59 7.92 -16.49
C LEU A 129 1.49 8.86 -17.68
N LEU A 130 2.33 8.64 -18.69
CA LEU A 130 2.32 9.44 -19.92
C LEU A 130 1.16 9.02 -20.82
N LYS A 131 0.59 9.99 -21.55
CA LYS A 131 -0.38 9.71 -22.61
C LYS A 131 0.31 8.98 -23.75
N GLU A 132 -0.45 8.19 -24.49
CA GLU A 132 0.05 7.52 -25.69
C GLU A 132 0.65 8.54 -26.67
N GLY A 133 1.85 8.22 -27.17
CA GLY A 133 2.61 9.08 -28.08
C GLY A 133 3.36 10.25 -27.42
N TYR A 134 3.25 10.43 -26.10
CA TYR A 134 3.98 11.44 -25.35
C TYR A 134 5.21 10.81 -24.68
N SER A 135 6.41 11.34 -24.96
CA SER A 135 7.67 10.74 -24.49
C SER A 135 8.16 11.35 -23.17
N SER A 136 9.07 10.65 -22.49
CA SER A 136 9.75 11.17 -21.29
C SER A 136 10.55 12.44 -21.58
N GLU A 137 11.14 12.55 -22.77
CA GLU A 137 11.90 13.73 -23.19
C GLU A 137 10.97 14.94 -23.38
N ASN A 138 9.75 14.73 -23.87
CA ASN A 138 8.76 15.80 -23.95
C ASN A 138 8.42 16.34 -22.55
N LEU A 139 8.21 15.45 -21.58
CA LEU A 139 7.93 15.84 -20.20
C LEU A 139 9.11 16.60 -19.58
N GLU A 140 10.33 16.09 -19.74
CA GLU A 140 11.53 16.74 -19.18
C GLU A 140 11.71 18.15 -19.73
N LYS A 141 11.49 18.34 -21.04
CA LYS A 141 11.54 19.66 -21.66
C LYS A 141 10.51 20.62 -21.05
N GLU A 142 9.26 20.19 -20.88
CA GLU A 142 8.21 21.04 -20.29
C GLU A 142 8.52 21.41 -18.82
N LEU A 143 9.07 20.48 -18.04
CA LEU A 143 9.45 20.74 -16.66
C LEU A 143 10.57 21.80 -16.57
N ASN A 144 11.59 21.69 -17.42
CA ASN A 144 12.72 22.63 -17.48
C ASN A 144 12.34 24.03 -17.98
N GLU A 145 11.24 24.18 -18.72
CA GLU A 145 10.74 25.50 -19.16
C GLU A 145 9.89 26.19 -18.08
N ARG A 146 9.38 25.42 -17.11
CA ARG A 146 8.41 25.88 -16.13
C ARG A 146 9.02 26.16 -14.75
N PHE A 147 10.17 25.56 -14.46
CA PHE A 147 10.93 25.67 -13.21
C PHE A 147 12.38 26.04 -13.51
#